data_AF-A0A5B0WZI5-F1
#
_entry.id   AF-A0A5B0WZI5-F1
#
_cell.length_a   1.000
_cell.length_b   1.000
_cell.length_c   1.000
_cell.angle_alpha   90.00
_cell.angle_beta   90.00
_cell.angle_gamma   90.00
#
_symmetry.space_group_name_H-M   'P 1'
#
loop_
_entity.id
_entity.type
_entity.pdbx_description
1 polymer ?
#
loop_
_entity_poly.entity_id
_entity_poly.type
_entity_poly.pdbx_seq_one_letter_code
_entity_poly.pdbx_strand_id
1 'polypeptide(L)'
;MRNLCYRMAGITVLAAVTASAPALADTTSATCEFYHKGDKKSEASGPCQFSQRQGYVDIRLRNGSQYNLSPHGEANHFRDQKGHKVKRRNDGDTQVYKWEERAIHVHFHGGSHSGHDYHSGHHSNGNTPQDLKDLVGARGGMAEDQLRNRGYVLANSSKSGKDVYSNWRHRHGGQCVSIHTVDGHYRSIVYAPQFDCE
;
A
#
# COMPACT_ATOMS: atom_id res chain seq x y z
N MET A 1 -17.87 27.34 65.83
CA MET A 1 -16.82 28.33 65.50
C MET A 1 -15.48 27.61 65.35
N ARG A 2 -14.96 27.48 64.13
CA ARG A 2 -13.55 27.24 63.79
C ARG A 2 -13.40 27.42 62.28
N ASN A 3 -12.71 28.49 61.91
CA ASN A 3 -12.41 28.90 60.55
C ASN A 3 -11.48 27.89 59.88
N LEU A 4 -11.68 27.60 58.59
CA LEU A 4 -10.62 27.10 57.72
C LEU A 4 -10.66 27.83 56.38
N CYS A 5 -9.48 28.32 56.00
CA CYS A 5 -9.19 29.24 54.93
C CYS A 5 -8.54 28.47 53.76
N TYR A 6 -8.79 28.92 52.52
CA TYR A 6 -7.98 28.69 51.30
C TYR A 6 -7.97 27.25 50.73
N ARG A 7 -7.99 26.97 49.41
CA ARG A 7 -7.53 27.70 48.21
C ARG A 7 -8.41 27.37 47.00
N MET A 8 -8.71 28.39 46.19
CA MET A 8 -9.19 28.21 44.81
C MET A 8 -8.04 27.65 43.96
N ALA A 9 -8.18 26.42 43.46
CA ALA A 9 -7.36 25.88 42.39
C ALA A 9 -8.14 26.06 41.07
N GLY A 10 -7.69 27.00 40.24
CA GLY A 10 -8.27 27.26 38.92
C GLY A 10 -8.07 26.05 38.00
N ILE A 11 -9.17 25.55 37.43
CA ILE A 11 -9.15 24.49 36.42
C ILE A 11 -9.04 25.18 35.06
N THR A 12 -7.85 25.17 34.48
CA THR A 12 -7.63 25.60 33.09
C THR A 12 -8.15 24.49 32.17
N VAL A 13 -9.28 24.72 31.51
CA VAL A 13 -9.82 23.81 30.48
C VAL A 13 -9.01 23.99 29.20
N LEU A 14 -8.18 23.01 28.86
CA LEU A 14 -7.44 22.97 27.60
C LEU A 14 -8.38 22.40 26.51
N ALA A 15 -8.82 23.23 25.58
CA ALA A 15 -9.61 22.80 24.42
C ALA A 15 -8.71 22.02 23.45
N ALA A 16 -8.87 20.69 23.41
CA ALA A 16 -8.17 19.84 22.44
C ALA A 16 -8.88 19.89 21.08
N VAL A 17 -8.35 20.67 20.15
CA VAL A 17 -8.70 20.58 18.73
C VAL A 17 -8.05 19.31 18.18
N THR A 18 -8.82 18.24 18.03
CA THR A 18 -8.35 17.05 17.33
C THR A 18 -8.40 17.30 15.83
N ALA A 19 -7.26 17.69 15.26
CA ALA A 19 -7.06 17.69 13.82
C ALA A 19 -6.88 16.23 13.35
N SER A 20 -7.91 15.67 12.71
CA SER A 20 -7.81 14.39 12.04
C SER A 20 -6.92 14.57 10.80
N ALA A 21 -5.68 14.09 10.85
CA ALA A 21 -4.82 14.04 9.66
C ALA A 21 -5.32 12.94 8.70
N PRO A 22 -5.27 13.16 7.37
CA PRO A 22 -5.70 12.16 6.40
C PRO A 22 -4.77 10.94 6.39
N ALA A 23 -5.34 9.74 6.46
CA ALA A 23 -4.63 8.47 6.28
C ALA A 23 -4.14 8.32 4.82
N LEU A 24 -2.86 8.03 4.63
CA LEU A 24 -2.28 7.72 3.31
C LEU A 24 -2.47 6.22 3.04
N ALA A 25 -3.37 5.87 2.13
CA ALA A 25 -3.54 4.50 1.64
C ALA A 25 -2.38 4.11 0.70
N ASP A 26 -1.99 2.82 0.67
CA ASP A 26 -0.93 2.26 -0.18
C ASP A 26 -1.19 2.53 -1.66
N THR A 27 -0.68 3.65 -2.10
CA THR A 27 -0.93 4.19 -3.42
C THR A 27 0.30 3.92 -4.26
N THR A 28 0.28 2.86 -5.07
CA THR A 28 1.25 2.77 -6.17
C THR A 28 0.79 3.69 -7.28
N SER A 29 1.64 4.66 -7.63
CA SER A 29 1.42 5.51 -8.81
C SER A 29 1.54 4.64 -10.06
N ALA A 30 0.41 4.37 -10.70
CA ALA A 30 0.32 3.67 -11.98
C ALA A 30 -0.19 4.62 -13.06
N THR A 31 -0.10 4.22 -14.32
CA THR A 31 -0.89 4.85 -15.40
C THR A 31 -2.11 4.01 -15.65
N CYS A 32 -3.30 4.59 -15.53
CA CYS A 32 -4.55 3.91 -15.82
C CYS A 32 -5.15 4.42 -17.14
N GLU A 33 -5.62 3.50 -17.97
CA GLU A 33 -6.47 3.80 -19.12
C GLU A 33 -7.88 3.31 -18.85
N PHE A 34 -8.84 4.24 -18.83
CA PHE A 34 -10.25 3.94 -18.60
C PHE A 34 -11.00 3.88 -19.92
N TYR A 35 -11.74 2.79 -20.11
CA TYR A 35 -12.57 2.56 -21.28
C TYR A 35 -14.04 2.42 -20.88
N HIS A 36 -14.93 3.00 -21.68
CA HIS A 36 -16.38 2.84 -21.54
C HIS A 36 -17.00 2.68 -22.93
N LYS A 37 -17.78 1.60 -23.11
CA LYS A 37 -18.37 1.17 -24.39
C LYS A 37 -17.36 1.07 -25.54
N GLY A 38 -16.13 0.67 -25.22
CA GLY A 38 -15.03 0.53 -26.18
C GLY A 38 -14.16 1.78 -26.36
N ASP A 39 -14.66 2.96 -25.99
CA ASP A 39 -13.92 4.21 -26.15
C ASP A 39 -13.00 4.48 -24.94
N LYS A 40 -11.76 4.89 -25.22
CA LYS A 40 -10.87 5.45 -24.19
C LYS A 40 -11.36 6.82 -23.75
N LYS A 41 -11.55 6.97 -22.44
CA LYS A 41 -12.01 8.21 -21.81
C LYS A 41 -10.80 8.97 -21.28
N SER A 42 -10.34 9.96 -22.04
CA SER A 42 -9.10 10.68 -21.78
C SER A 42 -9.15 11.49 -20.50
N GLU A 43 -10.34 11.95 -20.08
CA GLU A 43 -10.58 12.69 -18.84
C GLU A 43 -10.28 11.83 -17.61
N ALA A 44 -10.64 10.55 -17.65
CA ALA A 44 -10.46 9.58 -16.59
C ALA A 44 -9.12 8.82 -16.68
N SER A 45 -8.48 8.83 -17.85
CA SER A 45 -7.20 8.19 -18.10
C SER A 45 -6.01 9.07 -17.70
N GLY A 46 -4.91 8.46 -17.27
CA GLY A 46 -3.69 9.15 -16.83
C GLY A 46 -3.14 8.57 -15.52
N PRO A 47 -2.31 9.35 -14.78
CA PRO A 47 -1.81 8.92 -13.48
C PRO A 47 -2.95 8.53 -12.54
N CYS A 48 -2.82 7.38 -11.90
CA CYS A 48 -3.82 6.82 -11.00
C CYS A 48 -3.17 6.20 -9.77
N GLN A 49 -3.99 5.98 -8.77
CA GLN A 49 -3.62 5.32 -7.52
C GLN A 49 -4.13 3.88 -7.57
N PHE A 50 -3.24 2.93 -7.38
CA PHE A 50 -3.57 1.51 -7.31
C PHE A 50 -3.14 0.92 -5.97
N SER A 51 -4.04 0.19 -5.32
CA SER A 51 -3.78 -0.57 -4.09
C SER A 51 -4.36 -1.98 -4.23
N GLN A 52 -3.64 -3.00 -3.78
CA GLN A 52 -4.15 -4.37 -3.67
C GLN A 52 -3.75 -4.99 -2.34
N ARG A 53 -4.73 -5.40 -1.52
CA ARG A 53 -4.52 -5.96 -0.17
C ARG A 53 -5.52 -7.06 0.14
N GLN A 54 -5.04 -8.22 0.59
CA GLN A 54 -5.89 -9.37 0.99
C GLN A 54 -6.90 -9.78 -0.09
N GLY A 55 -6.53 -9.63 -1.35
CA GLY A 55 -7.40 -9.86 -2.50
C GLY A 55 -8.31 -8.67 -2.87
N TYR A 56 -8.54 -7.69 -2.01
CA TYR A 56 -9.23 -6.45 -2.38
C TYR A 56 -8.35 -5.58 -3.28
N VAL A 57 -8.98 -4.84 -4.20
CA VAL A 57 -8.29 -3.92 -5.10
C VAL A 57 -8.98 -2.56 -5.09
N ASP A 58 -8.24 -1.50 -4.84
CA ASP A 58 -8.71 -0.13 -4.92
C ASP A 58 -8.00 0.60 -6.07
N ILE A 59 -8.79 1.17 -6.98
CA ILE A 59 -8.30 1.94 -8.11
C ILE A 59 -8.93 3.33 -8.09
N ARG A 60 -8.11 4.37 -7.94
CA ARG A 60 -8.56 5.77 -8.02
C ARG A 60 -7.94 6.44 -9.25
N LEU A 61 -8.82 6.80 -10.17
CA LEU A 61 -8.49 7.43 -11.45
C LEU A 61 -8.18 8.92 -11.28
N ARG A 62 -7.58 9.51 -12.31
CA ARG A 62 -7.18 10.93 -12.32
C ARG A 62 -8.34 11.90 -12.12
N ASN A 63 -9.52 11.57 -12.64
CA ASN A 63 -10.73 12.37 -12.48
C ASN A 63 -11.39 12.23 -11.09
N GLY A 64 -10.77 11.50 -10.16
CA GLY A 64 -11.29 11.28 -8.81
C GLY A 64 -12.22 10.08 -8.68
N SER A 65 -12.63 9.43 -9.79
CA SER A 65 -13.43 8.21 -9.73
C SER A 65 -12.68 7.09 -9.02
N GLN A 66 -13.37 6.41 -8.10
CA GLN A 66 -12.82 5.33 -7.29
C GLN A 66 -13.58 4.01 -7.51
N TYR A 67 -12.84 2.92 -7.58
CA TYR A 67 -13.34 1.56 -7.77
C TYR A 67 -12.77 0.65 -6.68
N ASN A 68 -13.64 0.17 -5.81
CA ASN A 68 -13.29 -0.73 -4.71
C ASN A 68 -13.78 -2.12 -5.10
N LEU A 69 -12.85 -3.03 -5.32
CA LEU A 69 -13.12 -4.36 -5.86
C LEU A 69 -12.90 -5.38 -4.76
N SER A 70 -13.98 -6.07 -4.39
CA SER A 70 -13.98 -7.12 -3.38
C SER A 70 -13.86 -8.49 -4.05
N PRO A 71 -13.00 -9.42 -3.57
CA PRO A 71 -12.94 -10.79 -4.08
C PRO A 71 -14.32 -11.45 -4.10
N HIS A 72 -14.58 -12.26 -5.11
CA HIS A 72 -15.84 -12.98 -5.20
C HIS A 72 -15.69 -14.36 -5.84
N GLY A 73 -15.70 -15.39 -4.99
CA GLY A 73 -15.64 -16.79 -5.41
C GLY A 73 -14.24 -17.17 -5.88
N GLU A 74 -14.09 -17.34 -7.18
CA GLU A 74 -12.86 -17.81 -7.80
C GLU A 74 -11.78 -16.72 -7.89
N ALA A 75 -10.52 -17.15 -8.07
CA ALA A 75 -9.42 -16.24 -8.33
C ALA A 75 -9.72 -15.31 -9.51
N ASN A 76 -9.22 -14.08 -9.43
CA ASN A 76 -9.41 -13.03 -10.44
C ASN A 76 -10.86 -12.56 -10.67
N HIS A 77 -11.81 -12.98 -9.83
CA HIS A 77 -13.19 -12.51 -9.86
C HIS A 77 -13.47 -11.57 -8.69
N PHE A 78 -14.12 -10.45 -8.99
CA PHE A 78 -14.41 -9.40 -8.00
C PHE A 78 -15.82 -8.84 -8.19
N ARG A 79 -16.29 -8.10 -7.18
CA ARG A 79 -17.43 -7.20 -7.25
C ARG A 79 -17.00 -5.79 -6.95
N ASP A 80 -17.49 -4.84 -7.74
CA ASP A 80 -17.32 -3.42 -7.42
C ASP A 80 -18.27 -2.97 -6.29
N GLN A 81 -18.13 -1.73 -5.84
CA GLN A 81 -18.98 -1.12 -4.81
C GLN A 81 -20.48 -1.05 -5.15
N LYS A 82 -20.87 -1.34 -6.40
CA LYS A 82 -22.26 -1.42 -6.88
C LYS A 82 -22.71 -2.86 -7.13
N GLY A 83 -21.86 -3.86 -6.83
CA GLY A 83 -22.14 -5.28 -7.01
C GLY A 83 -21.90 -5.82 -8.42
N HIS A 84 -21.43 -5.00 -9.38
CA HIS A 84 -21.15 -5.46 -10.73
C HIS A 84 -19.94 -6.38 -10.76
N LYS A 85 -20.00 -7.39 -11.63
CA LYS A 85 -18.92 -8.36 -11.82
C LYS A 85 -17.73 -7.71 -12.50
N VAL A 86 -16.55 -7.98 -11.96
CA VAL A 86 -15.27 -7.55 -12.53
C VAL A 86 -14.36 -8.77 -12.64
N LYS A 87 -13.72 -8.93 -13.80
CA LYS A 87 -12.69 -9.95 -14.00
C LYS A 87 -11.34 -9.29 -14.20
N ARG A 88 -10.32 -9.76 -13.47
CA ARG A 88 -8.93 -9.41 -13.71
C ARG A 88 -8.32 -10.37 -14.71
N ARG A 89 -7.56 -9.84 -15.66
CA ARG A 89 -6.61 -10.61 -16.46
C ARG A 89 -5.31 -9.82 -16.57
N ASN A 90 -4.21 -10.52 -16.79
CA ASN A 90 -2.94 -9.89 -17.10
C ASN A 90 -2.71 -9.95 -18.60
N ASP A 91 -2.27 -8.84 -19.18
CA ASP A 91 -1.88 -8.70 -20.58
C ASP A 91 -0.47 -8.12 -20.62
N GLY A 92 0.53 -9.02 -20.68
CA GLY A 92 1.92 -8.70 -20.36
C GLY A 92 2.02 -8.10 -18.95
N ASP A 93 2.56 -6.88 -18.88
CA ASP A 93 2.76 -6.14 -17.62
C ASP A 93 1.54 -5.29 -17.23
N THR A 94 0.46 -5.37 -18.00
CA THR A 94 -0.76 -4.61 -17.77
C THR A 94 -1.79 -5.46 -17.03
N GLN A 95 -2.29 -4.97 -15.90
CA GLN A 95 -3.46 -5.60 -15.26
C GLN A 95 -4.74 -4.98 -15.81
N VAL A 96 -5.61 -5.82 -16.38
CA VAL A 96 -6.88 -5.39 -16.95
C VAL A 96 -8.02 -5.81 -16.05
N TYR A 97 -8.77 -4.83 -15.55
CA TYR A 97 -10.00 -5.01 -14.79
C TYR A 97 -11.19 -4.75 -15.71
N LYS A 98 -11.95 -5.79 -16.04
CA LYS A 98 -13.02 -5.75 -17.06
C LYS A 98 -14.40 -5.97 -16.44
N TRP A 99 -15.30 -5.01 -16.68
CA TRP A 99 -16.75 -5.13 -16.51
C TRP A 99 -17.42 -5.41 -17.87
N GLU A 100 -18.75 -5.51 -17.89
CA GLU A 100 -19.56 -5.62 -19.10
C GLU A 100 -19.29 -4.47 -20.09
N GLU A 101 -19.55 -3.22 -19.71
CA GLU A 101 -19.40 -2.07 -20.61
C GLU A 101 -18.11 -1.26 -20.41
N ARG A 102 -17.25 -1.59 -19.44
CA ARG A 102 -16.08 -0.76 -19.10
C ARG A 102 -14.85 -1.59 -18.76
N ALA A 103 -13.68 -0.98 -18.89
CA ALA A 103 -12.41 -1.59 -18.51
C ALA A 103 -11.46 -0.55 -17.92
N ILE A 104 -10.58 -0.99 -17.01
CA ILE A 104 -9.42 -0.22 -16.56
C ILE A 104 -8.18 -1.04 -16.88
N HIS A 105 -7.27 -0.48 -17.66
CA HIS A 105 -5.94 -1.04 -17.90
C HIS A 105 -4.97 -0.33 -16.97
N VAL A 106 -4.34 -1.08 -16.06
CA VAL A 106 -3.40 -0.55 -15.08
C VAL A 106 -2.00 -0.93 -15.53
N HIS A 107 -1.24 0.08 -15.92
CA HIS A 107 0.16 -0.03 -16.33
C HIS A 107 1.05 0.32 -15.14
N PHE A 108 1.77 -0.68 -14.63
CA PHE A 108 2.73 -0.49 -13.55
C PHE A 108 4.08 -0.11 -14.15
N HIS A 109 4.62 1.05 -13.75
CA HIS A 109 5.97 1.47 -14.13
C HIS A 109 6.99 0.68 -13.30
N GLY A 110 7.20 -0.58 -13.65
CA GLY A 110 8.13 -1.46 -12.95
C GLY A 110 7.80 -2.93 -13.17
N GLY A 111 7.98 -3.40 -14.41
CA GLY A 111 7.76 -4.82 -14.71
C GLY A 111 8.07 -5.31 -16.11
N SER A 112 8.78 -4.57 -16.97
CA SER A 112 9.11 -5.07 -18.32
C SER A 112 10.03 -6.28 -18.29
N HIS A 113 9.45 -7.44 -18.57
CA HIS A 113 10.18 -8.62 -19.00
C HIS A 113 10.49 -8.49 -20.49
N SER A 114 11.66 -7.96 -20.80
CA SER A 114 12.32 -8.28 -22.06
C SER A 114 13.81 -8.36 -21.81
N GLY A 115 14.37 -9.53 -22.15
CA GLY A 115 15.74 -9.89 -21.90
C GLY A 115 16.77 -9.00 -22.60
N HIS A 116 18.00 -9.35 -22.28
CA HIS A 116 19.29 -8.86 -22.77
C HIS A 116 20.01 -7.85 -21.87
N ASP A 117 20.98 -8.46 -21.19
CA ASP A 117 22.34 -7.98 -20.94
C ASP A 117 22.61 -7.03 -19.78
N TYR A 118 23.57 -7.49 -18.98
CA TYR A 118 24.18 -6.86 -17.82
C TYR A 118 24.43 -5.36 -18.03
N HIS A 119 23.95 -4.52 -17.10
CA HIS A 119 24.78 -3.57 -16.34
C HIS A 119 23.95 -2.80 -15.29
N SER A 120 24.44 -2.86 -14.04
CA SER A 120 24.27 -1.97 -12.89
C SER A 120 22.87 -1.60 -12.40
N GLY A 121 22.58 -2.02 -11.17
CA GLY A 121 21.32 -1.81 -10.48
C GLY A 121 21.03 -0.36 -10.14
N HIS A 122 19.86 0.08 -10.58
CA HIS A 122 19.11 1.16 -9.95
C HIS A 122 17.72 0.62 -9.61
N HIS A 123 17.59 0.00 -8.43
CA HIS A 123 16.29 -0.35 -7.87
C HIS A 123 15.54 0.95 -7.54
N SER A 124 14.38 1.13 -8.17
CA SER A 124 13.48 2.27 -8.00
C SER A 124 12.92 2.31 -6.57
N ASN A 125 13.73 2.79 -5.62
CA ASN A 125 13.42 3.00 -4.20
C ASN A 125 12.48 4.20 -3.97
N GLY A 126 11.53 4.44 -4.88
CA GLY A 126 10.66 5.62 -4.85
C GLY A 126 9.68 5.63 -3.66
N ASN A 127 9.37 4.46 -3.11
CA ASN A 127 8.42 4.30 -2.00
C ASN A 127 9.00 3.56 -0.76
N THR A 128 10.30 3.24 -0.79
CA THR A 128 11.01 2.62 0.33
C THR A 128 11.42 3.70 1.34
N PRO A 129 11.16 3.54 2.64
CA PRO A 129 11.65 4.45 3.67
C PRO A 129 13.15 4.67 3.53
N GLN A 130 13.59 5.93 3.58
CA GLN A 130 14.98 6.30 3.26
C GLN A 130 16.00 5.56 4.13
N ASP A 131 15.64 5.33 5.38
CA ASP A 131 16.39 4.59 6.40
C ASP A 131 16.41 3.08 6.19
N LEU A 132 15.65 2.53 5.24
CA LEU A 132 15.57 1.09 4.94
C LEU A 132 15.97 0.73 3.50
N LYS A 133 16.32 1.72 2.67
CA LYS A 133 16.65 1.50 1.25
C LYS A 133 17.79 0.52 1.01
N ASP A 134 18.76 0.50 1.92
CA ASP A 134 19.93 -0.38 1.88
C ASP A 134 19.58 -1.84 2.23
N LEU A 135 18.42 -2.10 2.83
CA LEU A 135 17.97 -3.46 3.15
C LEU A 135 17.27 -4.15 1.97
N VAL A 136 16.95 -3.42 0.89
CA VAL A 136 16.42 -4.03 -0.33
C VAL A 136 17.49 -4.92 -0.97
N GLY A 137 17.14 -6.19 -1.19
CA GLY A 137 18.04 -7.23 -1.67
C GLY A 137 18.81 -7.96 -0.56
N ALA A 138 18.78 -7.48 0.68
CA ALA A 138 19.47 -8.11 1.79
C ALA A 138 18.80 -9.44 2.19
N ARG A 139 19.60 -10.37 2.72
CA ARG A 139 19.10 -11.65 3.25
C ARG A 139 18.29 -11.40 4.53
N GLY A 140 17.09 -11.99 4.61
CA GLY A 140 16.10 -11.72 5.65
C GLY A 140 16.68 -11.76 7.07
N GLY A 141 17.41 -12.82 7.44
CA GLY A 141 17.98 -12.95 8.78
C GLY A 141 18.88 -11.77 9.20
N MET A 142 19.78 -11.29 8.34
CA MET A 142 20.63 -10.13 8.66
C MET A 142 19.86 -8.82 8.57
N ALA A 143 18.92 -8.71 7.63
CA ALA A 143 18.10 -7.52 7.45
C ALA A 143 17.13 -7.30 8.62
N GLU A 144 16.64 -8.36 9.26
CA GLU A 144 15.83 -8.30 10.47
C GLU A 144 16.60 -7.72 11.66
N ASP A 145 17.87 -8.10 11.84
CA ASP A 145 18.72 -7.52 12.88
C ASP A 145 18.91 -6.01 12.65
N GLN A 146 19.10 -5.60 11.39
CA GLN A 146 19.19 -4.19 11.03
C GLN A 146 17.87 -3.43 11.29
N LEU A 147 16.72 -4.02 10.97
CA LEU A 147 15.41 -3.44 11.30
C LEU A 147 15.26 -3.21 12.81
N ARG A 148 15.60 -4.20 13.63
CA ARG A 148 15.53 -4.11 15.09
C ARG A 148 16.46 -3.03 15.64
N ASN A 149 17.70 -2.97 15.14
CA ASN A 149 18.66 -1.94 15.50
C ASN A 149 18.19 -0.53 15.13
N ARG A 150 17.40 -0.41 14.05
CA ARG A 150 16.77 0.84 13.60
C ARG A 150 15.43 1.12 14.28
N GLY A 151 15.07 0.35 15.30
CA GLY A 151 13.88 0.61 16.12
C GLY A 151 12.58 0.05 15.57
N TYR A 152 12.63 -0.82 14.56
CA TYR A 152 11.46 -1.54 14.05
C TYR A 152 11.23 -2.84 14.83
N VAL A 153 9.96 -3.17 15.07
CA VAL A 153 9.51 -4.38 15.74
C VAL A 153 8.55 -5.12 14.83
N LEU A 154 8.75 -6.43 14.67
CA LEU A 154 7.84 -7.28 13.91
C LEU A 154 6.46 -7.27 14.58
N ALA A 155 5.44 -6.87 13.84
CA ALA A 155 4.04 -6.91 14.26
C ALA A 155 3.39 -8.25 13.89
N ASN A 156 3.45 -8.62 12.61
CA ASN A 156 2.95 -9.90 12.13
C ASN A 156 3.69 -10.35 10.86
N SER A 157 3.53 -11.62 10.52
CA SER A 157 3.99 -12.17 9.25
C SER A 157 3.01 -13.21 8.72
N SER A 158 2.98 -13.32 7.40
CA SER A 158 2.17 -14.30 6.68
C SER A 158 2.96 -14.88 5.52
N LYS A 159 2.60 -16.09 5.11
CA LYS A 159 3.19 -16.76 3.95
C LYS A 159 2.18 -16.83 2.82
N SER A 160 2.64 -16.58 1.61
CA SER A 160 1.89 -16.79 0.37
C SER A 160 2.73 -17.66 -0.56
N GLY A 161 2.48 -18.98 -0.53
CA GLY A 161 3.35 -19.94 -1.23
C GLY A 161 4.77 -19.93 -0.66
N LYS A 162 5.76 -19.59 -1.50
CA LYS A 162 7.18 -19.47 -1.10
C LYS A 162 7.55 -18.09 -0.57
N ASP A 163 6.65 -17.12 -0.72
CA ASP A 163 6.89 -15.74 -0.36
C ASP A 163 6.47 -15.49 1.08
N VAL A 164 7.18 -14.59 1.75
CA VAL A 164 6.86 -14.15 3.11
C VAL A 164 6.58 -12.65 3.10
N TYR A 165 5.45 -12.26 3.67
CA TYR A 165 5.12 -10.87 3.92
C TYR A 165 5.21 -10.62 5.42
N SER A 166 5.99 -9.62 5.84
CA SER A 166 6.14 -9.26 7.25
C SER A 166 5.90 -7.77 7.45
N ASN A 167 5.14 -7.44 8.48
CA ASN A 167 4.80 -6.07 8.84
C ASN A 167 5.59 -5.66 10.08
N TRP A 168 6.27 -4.51 10.00
CA TRP A 168 7.16 -4.01 11.04
C TRP A 168 6.79 -2.59 11.44
N ARG A 169 6.75 -2.35 12.75
CA ARG A 169 6.38 -1.06 13.33
C ARG A 169 7.59 -0.36 13.95
N HIS A 170 7.82 0.88 13.58
CA HIS A 170 8.82 1.72 14.24
C HIS A 170 8.32 2.16 15.63
N ARG A 171 9.14 1.94 16.68
CA ARG A 171 8.75 2.14 18.09
C ARG A 171 8.32 3.55 18.44
N HIS A 172 8.98 4.56 17.88
CA HIS A 172 8.79 5.95 18.28
C HIS A 172 8.03 6.80 17.24
N GLY A 173 8.12 6.42 15.97
CA GLY A 173 7.53 7.18 14.85
C GLY A 173 6.18 6.65 14.38
N GLY A 174 5.72 5.51 14.89
CA GLY A 174 4.47 4.87 14.49
C GLY A 174 4.51 4.22 13.10
N GLN A 175 5.46 4.58 12.24
CA GLN A 175 5.62 4.07 10.87
C GLN A 175 5.48 2.55 10.80
N CYS A 176 4.51 2.08 10.02
CA CYS A 176 4.35 0.68 9.67
C CYS A 176 4.94 0.46 8.27
N VAL A 177 5.71 -0.62 8.11
CA VAL A 177 6.28 -1.02 6.82
C VAL A 177 5.97 -2.48 6.56
N SER A 178 5.66 -2.80 5.31
CA SER A 178 5.49 -4.19 4.85
C SER A 178 6.69 -4.60 4.01
N ILE A 179 7.19 -5.80 4.26
CA ILE A 179 8.37 -6.36 3.62
C ILE A 179 7.99 -7.65 2.91
N HIS A 180 8.18 -7.67 1.59
CA HIS A 180 8.03 -8.86 0.76
C HIS A 180 9.38 -9.56 0.63
N THR A 181 9.43 -10.81 1.09
CA THR A 181 10.63 -11.65 1.04
C THR A 181 10.40 -12.77 0.03
N VAL A 182 11.34 -12.90 -0.92
CA VAL A 182 11.36 -13.94 -1.95
C VAL A 182 12.70 -14.65 -1.86
N ASP A 183 12.70 -15.99 -1.85
CA ASP A 183 13.91 -16.81 -1.74
C ASP A 183 14.84 -16.39 -0.60
N GLY A 184 14.25 -15.94 0.51
CA GLY A 184 14.97 -15.49 1.70
C GLY A 184 15.64 -14.11 1.60
N HIS A 185 15.35 -13.31 0.57
CA HIS A 185 15.86 -11.95 0.38
C HIS A 185 14.72 -10.94 0.32
N TYR A 186 14.94 -9.75 0.86
CA TYR A 186 13.96 -8.67 0.82
C TYR A 186 13.82 -8.13 -0.59
N ARG A 187 12.69 -8.42 -1.23
CA ARG A 187 12.39 -7.99 -2.59
C ARG A 187 11.89 -6.55 -2.62
N SER A 188 11.07 -6.16 -1.64
CA SER A 188 10.59 -4.80 -1.47
C SER A 188 10.31 -4.50 0.00
N ILE A 189 10.46 -3.23 0.35
CA ILE A 189 10.10 -2.66 1.66
C ILE A 189 9.30 -1.40 1.33
N VAL A 190 8.06 -1.33 1.79
CA VAL A 190 7.16 -0.21 1.50
C VAL A 190 6.48 0.23 2.79
N TYR A 191 6.05 1.49 2.85
CA TYR A 191 5.09 1.91 3.88
C TYR A 191 3.83 1.05 3.81
N ALA A 192 3.24 0.80 4.97
CA ALA A 192 1.99 0.08 5.14
C ALA A 192 1.04 0.89 6.04
N PRO A 193 -0.27 0.61 5.98
CA PRO A 193 -1.26 1.22 6.87
C PRO A 193 -1.00 0.83 8.32
N GLN A 194 -1.36 1.70 9.24
CA GLN A 194 -1.13 1.46 10.67
C GLN A 194 -1.78 0.16 11.18
N PHE A 195 -2.97 -0.17 10.67
CA PHE A 195 -3.73 -1.35 11.09
C PHE A 195 -3.05 -2.68 10.73
N ASP A 196 -2.14 -2.69 9.74
CA ASP A 196 -1.36 -3.88 9.40
C ASP A 196 -0.25 -4.18 10.42
N CYS A 197 0.00 -3.26 11.36
CA CYS A 197 0.97 -3.39 12.45
C CYS A 197 0.31 -3.43 13.86
N GLU A 198 -1.00 -3.69 13.91
CA GLU A 198 -1.76 -3.87 15.16
C GLU A 198 -1.78 -5.32 15.65
#